data_AF-A0A847VVN9-F1
#
_entry.id   AF-A0A847VVN9-F1
#
_cell.length_a   1.000
_cell.length_b   1.000
_cell.length_c   1.000
_cell.angle_alpha   90.00
_cell.angle_beta   90.00
_cell.angle_gamma   90.00
#
_symmetry.space_group_name_H-M   'P 1'
#
loop_
_entity.id
_entity.type
_entity.pdbx_description
1 polymer ?
#
loop_
_entity_poly.entity_id
_entity_poly.type
_entity_poly.pdbx_seq_one_letter_code
_entity_poly.pdbx_strand_id
1 'polypeptide(L)'
;MQIFKKILVSIVCCLVLFSNLQTKVFAEELTTTQNNITYLIDTDTQTAKITSGKPTSGKIVIPDEIMYESVSYPVTSIGPSAFEMKSYKELIIGKNIERIEAFAFGNSFDLVSKIQFNDSKCQTISADAFDWMDFKNLQIIVYGPQGCMDDVINGVIDLKPYVGSITYITPEILQTTENLQNSINTAPDNQETIIVIEENISLTKTITIPANKQIVLRDDGSAREIKALNIGSVSEMFIVEKNASLTFEETSNGSLTFVGANITSSYEKGNIVKVKGSFYLKSGTLTGANGGYIKVRISGAVVLDRGAYFEMSGGTIKNFYFDQTTALVLTAPVIVPSGAEFVMSGGTISNNNNNYTGRGYQSVCGGVLLYTWGSNKETPAKMTMTGNATIKSNIGGGVLLVNNTDFVMDGGFITDNRTNSMGGGVYVSGDQGGVYGHKTKFTMKNGTIARNFSSNSGGGIYV
;
A
#
# COMPACT_ATOMS: atom_id res chain seq x y z
N MET A 1 78.74 -56.27 -12.53
CA MET A 1 78.01 -55.54 -13.60
C MET A 1 76.48 -55.79 -13.60
N GLN A 2 75.87 -56.14 -12.45
CA GLN A 2 74.42 -56.41 -12.34
C GLN A 2 73.70 -55.54 -11.30
N ILE A 3 74.46 -54.82 -10.45
CA ILE A 3 73.92 -53.93 -9.41
C ILE A 3 73.66 -52.50 -9.95
N PHE A 4 74.43 -52.05 -10.95
CA PHE A 4 74.25 -50.75 -11.60
C PHE A 4 73.01 -50.67 -12.53
N LYS A 5 72.52 -51.79 -13.05
CA LYS A 5 71.30 -51.82 -13.89
C LYS A 5 70.00 -51.76 -13.09
N LYS A 6 69.99 -52.19 -11.82
CA LYS A 6 68.79 -52.12 -10.97
C LYS A 6 68.57 -50.75 -10.33
N ILE A 7 69.64 -49.98 -10.09
CA ILE A 7 69.54 -48.62 -9.53
C ILE A 7 69.09 -47.61 -10.61
N LEU A 8 69.50 -47.80 -11.88
CA LEU A 8 69.11 -46.89 -12.96
C LEU A 8 67.63 -47.06 -13.38
N VAL A 9 67.06 -48.26 -13.30
CA VAL A 9 65.64 -48.51 -13.62
C VAL A 9 64.70 -48.01 -12.52
N SER A 10 65.14 -48.03 -11.26
CA SER A 10 64.34 -47.50 -10.14
C SER A 10 64.34 -45.97 -10.08
N ILE A 11 65.40 -45.30 -10.54
CA ILE A 11 65.48 -43.83 -10.61
C ILE A 11 64.67 -43.30 -11.81
N VAL A 12 64.63 -44.02 -12.94
CA VAL A 12 63.83 -43.64 -14.11
C VAL A 12 62.32 -43.86 -13.86
N CYS A 13 61.91 -44.89 -13.12
CA CYS A 13 60.50 -45.02 -12.71
C CYS A 13 60.05 -43.95 -11.71
N CYS A 14 60.92 -43.48 -10.80
CA CYS A 14 60.57 -42.36 -9.90
C CYS A 14 60.51 -41.01 -10.64
N LEU A 15 61.30 -40.80 -11.70
CA LEU A 15 61.24 -39.58 -12.51
C LEU A 15 60.00 -39.52 -13.43
N VAL A 16 59.48 -40.66 -13.88
CA VAL A 16 58.24 -40.73 -14.68
C VAL A 16 56.97 -40.73 -13.81
N LEU A 17 57.09 -41.10 -12.52
CA LEU A 17 56.00 -40.93 -11.54
C LEU A 17 55.87 -39.48 -11.02
N PHE A 18 56.91 -38.66 -11.15
CA PHE A 18 56.84 -37.22 -10.83
C PHE A 18 56.34 -36.33 -11.98
N SER A 19 56.30 -36.82 -13.23
CA SER A 19 55.76 -36.07 -14.38
C SER A 19 54.24 -36.21 -14.56
N ASN A 20 53.57 -36.99 -13.69
CA ASN A 20 52.11 -37.19 -13.71
C ASN A 20 51.41 -36.71 -12.43
N LEU A 21 52.09 -35.94 -11.57
CA LEU A 21 51.35 -34.95 -10.81
C LEU A 21 50.97 -33.85 -11.81
N GLN A 22 49.83 -34.03 -12.47
CA GLN A 22 49.00 -32.88 -12.77
C GLN A 22 48.86 -32.14 -11.44
N THR A 23 49.62 -31.07 -11.29
CA THR A 23 49.18 -29.95 -10.48
C THR A 23 47.82 -29.61 -11.05
N LYS A 24 46.75 -30.12 -10.43
CA LYS A 24 45.51 -29.37 -10.32
C LYS A 24 45.93 -28.09 -9.60
N VAL A 25 46.46 -27.16 -10.38
CA VAL A 25 46.39 -25.75 -10.08
C VAL A 25 44.90 -25.57 -9.86
N PHE A 26 44.49 -25.44 -8.60
CA PHE A 26 43.17 -24.91 -8.32
C PHE A 26 43.15 -23.58 -9.05
N ALA A 27 42.45 -23.52 -10.19
CA ALA A 27 42.20 -22.27 -10.85
C ALA A 27 41.56 -21.39 -9.77
N GLU A 28 42.24 -20.30 -9.43
CA GLU A 28 41.74 -19.39 -8.41
C GLU A 28 40.37 -18.91 -8.89
N GLU A 29 39.36 -19.12 -8.05
CA GLU A 29 37.99 -18.76 -8.39
C GLU A 29 37.94 -17.27 -8.73
N LEU A 30 37.52 -16.96 -9.96
CA LEU A 30 37.51 -15.60 -10.46
C LEU A 30 36.39 -14.85 -9.75
N THR A 31 36.73 -13.91 -8.86
CA THR A 31 35.73 -13.22 -8.03
C THR A 31 35.81 -11.71 -8.18
N THR A 32 34.67 -11.05 -7.95
CA THR A 32 34.58 -9.58 -7.89
C THR A 32 33.55 -9.17 -6.86
N THR A 33 33.73 -8.00 -6.23
CA THR A 33 32.76 -7.44 -5.28
C THR A 33 32.27 -6.10 -5.79
N GLN A 34 30.95 -5.96 -5.93
CA GLN A 34 30.29 -4.73 -6.37
C GLN A 34 29.07 -4.48 -5.50
N ASN A 35 28.86 -3.24 -5.06
CA ASN A 35 27.72 -2.85 -4.23
C ASN A 35 27.51 -3.77 -2.99
N ASN A 36 28.62 -4.14 -2.33
CA ASN A 36 28.64 -5.04 -1.17
C ASN A 36 28.18 -6.49 -1.43
N ILE A 37 28.15 -6.92 -2.69
CA ILE A 37 27.86 -8.29 -3.08
C ILE A 37 29.09 -8.86 -3.78
N THR A 38 29.49 -10.06 -3.40
CA THR A 38 30.60 -10.81 -3.99
C THR A 38 30.06 -11.85 -4.95
N TYR A 39 30.67 -11.88 -6.13
CA TYR A 39 30.29 -12.71 -7.26
C TYR A 39 31.46 -13.61 -7.65
N LEU A 40 31.13 -14.87 -7.95
CA LEU A 40 31.97 -15.79 -8.70
C LEU A 40 31.63 -15.62 -10.18
N ILE A 41 32.65 -15.32 -11.00
CA ILE A 41 32.55 -15.13 -12.44
C ILE A 41 32.88 -16.44 -13.14
N ASP A 42 31.94 -16.90 -13.96
CA ASP A 42 32.13 -18.02 -14.86
C ASP A 42 32.33 -17.47 -16.28
N THR A 43 33.57 -17.53 -16.77
CA THR A 43 33.94 -17.05 -18.11
C THR A 43 33.53 -18.02 -19.21
N ASP A 44 33.30 -19.29 -18.90
CA ASP A 44 32.93 -20.31 -19.88
C ASP A 44 31.44 -20.17 -20.23
N THR A 45 30.60 -19.96 -19.22
CA THR A 45 29.15 -19.71 -19.43
C THR A 45 28.81 -18.23 -19.53
N GLN A 46 29.76 -17.34 -19.27
CA GLN A 46 29.57 -15.89 -19.18
C GLN A 46 28.46 -15.52 -18.19
N THR A 47 28.50 -16.09 -16.99
CA THR A 47 27.52 -15.82 -15.92
C THR A 47 28.19 -15.42 -14.61
N ALA A 48 27.40 -14.88 -13.68
CA ALA A 48 27.83 -14.58 -12.32
C ALA A 48 26.96 -15.31 -11.28
N LYS A 49 27.61 -15.90 -10.27
CA LYS A 49 26.97 -16.49 -9.08
C LYS A 49 27.28 -15.65 -7.85
N ILE A 50 26.27 -15.27 -7.07
CA ILE A 50 26.51 -14.61 -5.78
C ILE A 50 27.02 -15.64 -4.78
N THR A 51 28.12 -15.33 -4.10
CA THR A 51 28.70 -16.18 -3.05
C THR A 51 28.55 -15.59 -1.66
N SER A 52 28.49 -14.26 -1.56
CA SER A 52 28.20 -13.57 -0.30
C SER A 52 27.73 -12.14 -0.56
N GLY A 53 27.06 -11.52 0.40
CA GLY A 53 26.78 -10.09 0.34
C GLY A 53 26.33 -9.49 1.65
N LYS A 54 26.27 -8.15 1.67
CA LYS A 54 25.77 -7.37 2.81
C LYS A 54 24.65 -6.44 2.36
N PRO A 55 23.53 -6.38 3.11
CA PRO A 55 22.47 -5.43 2.83
C PRO A 55 22.98 -3.98 2.89
N THR A 56 22.37 -3.11 2.08
CA THR A 56 22.60 -1.66 2.10
C THR A 56 21.31 -0.97 2.53
N SER A 57 21.37 -0.15 3.59
CA SER A 57 20.21 0.58 4.11
C SER A 57 19.00 -0.31 4.43
N GLY A 58 19.25 -1.52 4.96
CA GLY A 58 18.20 -2.49 5.27
C GLY A 58 17.58 -3.17 4.05
N LYS A 59 18.23 -3.12 2.88
CA LYS A 59 17.75 -3.76 1.64
C LYS A 59 18.83 -4.64 1.03
N ILE A 60 18.41 -5.75 0.45
CA ILE A 60 19.23 -6.54 -0.48
C ILE A 60 18.70 -6.27 -1.89
N VAL A 61 19.56 -5.76 -2.77
CA VAL A 61 19.22 -5.49 -4.17
C VAL A 61 20.19 -6.27 -5.04
N ILE A 62 19.68 -7.32 -5.67
CA ILE A 62 20.43 -8.18 -6.57
C ILE A 62 20.25 -7.64 -7.99
N PRO A 63 21.33 -7.22 -8.67
CA PRO A 63 21.23 -6.68 -10.02
C PRO A 63 20.96 -7.80 -11.03
N ASP A 64 20.42 -7.42 -12.19
CA ASP A 64 20.21 -8.33 -13.32
C ASP A 64 21.54 -8.84 -13.89
N GLU A 65 22.56 -7.98 -13.89
CA GLU A 65 23.89 -8.21 -14.45
C GLU A 65 24.94 -7.37 -13.69
N ILE A 66 26.20 -7.76 -13.83
CA ILE A 66 27.35 -6.98 -13.34
C ILE A 66 28.37 -6.80 -14.47
N MET A 67 29.15 -5.72 -14.38
CA MET A 67 30.25 -5.48 -15.31
C MET A 67 31.55 -5.96 -14.69
N TYR A 68 32.26 -6.88 -15.33
CA TYR A 68 33.60 -7.29 -14.95
C TYR A 68 34.52 -7.16 -16.17
N GLU A 69 35.59 -6.38 -16.04
CA GLU A 69 36.54 -6.09 -17.13
C GLU A 69 35.87 -5.63 -18.45
N SER A 70 34.84 -4.77 -18.33
CA SER A 70 34.04 -4.27 -19.46
C SER A 70 33.18 -5.31 -20.19
N VAL A 71 33.05 -6.51 -19.63
CA VAL A 71 32.13 -7.56 -20.09
C VAL A 71 30.94 -7.63 -19.13
N SER A 72 29.72 -7.70 -19.67
CA SER A 72 28.52 -7.91 -18.87
C SER A 72 28.33 -9.39 -18.56
N TYR A 73 28.06 -9.70 -17.29
CA TYR A 73 27.75 -11.04 -16.80
C TYR A 73 26.37 -11.02 -16.13
N PRO A 74 25.34 -11.69 -16.70
CA PRO A 74 24.07 -11.89 -16.02
C PRO A 74 24.26 -12.62 -14.69
N VAL A 75 23.62 -12.13 -13.64
CA VAL A 75 23.61 -12.81 -12.34
C VAL A 75 22.54 -13.91 -12.39
N THR A 76 22.96 -15.17 -12.37
CA THR A 76 22.07 -16.32 -12.61
C THR A 76 21.75 -17.13 -11.36
N SER A 77 22.52 -16.96 -10.28
CA SER A 77 22.30 -17.74 -9.07
C SER A 77 22.75 -17.07 -7.78
N ILE A 78 22.11 -17.50 -6.70
CA ILE A 78 22.45 -17.12 -5.33
C ILE A 78 22.92 -18.39 -4.61
N GLY A 79 24.19 -18.41 -4.22
CA GLY A 79 24.82 -19.52 -3.54
C GLY A 79 24.32 -19.73 -2.11
N PRO A 80 24.77 -20.83 -1.48
CA PRO A 80 24.30 -21.21 -0.16
C PRO A 80 24.77 -20.16 0.85
N SER A 81 23.91 -19.82 1.80
CA SER A 81 24.20 -18.85 2.86
C SER A 81 24.69 -17.45 2.41
N ALA A 82 24.49 -17.07 1.14
CA ALA A 82 25.04 -15.84 0.57
C ALA A 82 24.70 -14.57 1.39
N PHE A 83 23.49 -14.50 1.94
CA PHE A 83 22.99 -13.43 2.79
C PHE A 83 22.49 -13.94 4.15
N GLU A 84 22.97 -15.09 4.62
CA GLU A 84 22.59 -15.63 5.93
C GLU A 84 23.07 -14.71 7.07
N MET A 85 22.29 -14.61 8.15
CA MET A 85 22.64 -13.81 9.33
C MET A 85 22.88 -12.32 8.98
N LYS A 86 21.92 -11.71 8.28
CA LYS A 86 21.98 -10.30 7.84
C LYS A 86 20.72 -9.55 8.27
N SER A 87 20.86 -8.25 8.55
CA SER A 87 19.76 -7.33 8.87
C SER A 87 19.21 -6.67 7.60
N TYR A 88 18.01 -7.06 7.15
CA TYR A 88 17.33 -6.47 6.01
C TYR A 88 15.81 -6.61 6.13
N LYS A 89 15.06 -5.71 5.50
CA LYS A 89 13.59 -5.67 5.51
C LYS A 89 12.97 -5.89 4.13
N GLU A 90 13.77 -5.66 3.09
CA GLU A 90 13.37 -5.76 1.70
C GLU A 90 14.42 -6.53 0.89
N LEU A 91 13.93 -7.45 0.05
CA LEU A 91 14.72 -8.20 -0.90
C LEU A 91 14.20 -7.92 -2.32
N ILE A 92 15.09 -7.52 -3.22
CA ILE A 92 14.81 -7.30 -4.64
C ILE A 92 15.74 -8.20 -5.45
N ILE A 93 15.14 -9.11 -6.21
CA ILE A 93 15.80 -10.17 -6.97
C ILE A 93 15.76 -9.79 -8.45
N GLY A 94 16.93 -9.72 -9.08
CA GLY A 94 17.09 -9.41 -10.50
C GLY A 94 16.54 -10.50 -11.42
N LYS A 95 16.26 -10.13 -12.66
CA LYS A 95 15.51 -10.96 -13.63
C LYS A 95 16.19 -12.23 -14.09
N ASN A 96 17.52 -12.23 -14.06
CA ASN A 96 18.32 -13.34 -14.58
C ASN A 96 18.54 -14.45 -13.54
N ILE A 97 18.10 -14.29 -12.30
CA ILE A 97 18.24 -15.33 -11.28
C ILE A 97 17.39 -16.54 -11.68
N GLU A 98 18.04 -17.70 -11.82
CA GLU A 98 17.43 -18.98 -12.18
C GLU A 98 17.29 -19.89 -10.95
N ARG A 99 18.24 -19.79 -10.01
CA ARG A 99 18.31 -20.65 -8.82
C ARG A 99 18.73 -19.91 -7.55
N ILE A 100 18.08 -20.24 -6.43
CA ILE A 100 18.39 -19.76 -5.09
C ILE A 100 18.67 -20.97 -4.20
N GLU A 101 19.91 -21.10 -3.72
CA GLU A 101 20.37 -22.27 -2.98
C GLU A 101 20.04 -22.19 -1.47
N ALA A 102 20.34 -23.27 -0.74
CA ALA A 102 19.96 -23.45 0.66
C ALA A 102 20.48 -22.32 1.57
N PHE A 103 19.64 -21.88 2.51
CA PHE A 103 19.93 -20.82 3.47
C PHE A 103 20.38 -19.47 2.87
N ALA A 104 20.19 -19.25 1.55
CA ALA A 104 20.66 -18.06 0.86
C ALA A 104 20.28 -16.74 1.57
N PHE A 105 19.12 -16.71 2.25
CA PHE A 105 18.58 -15.56 2.96
C PHE A 105 18.28 -15.83 4.45
N GLY A 106 18.63 -17.01 4.95
CA GLY A 106 18.21 -17.50 6.27
C GLY A 106 18.66 -16.65 7.44
N ASN A 107 17.95 -16.77 8.56
CA ASN A 107 18.31 -16.18 9.86
C ASN A 107 18.49 -14.65 9.80
N SER A 108 17.51 -13.92 9.26
CA SER A 108 17.56 -12.45 9.25
C SER A 108 17.30 -11.87 10.64
N PHE A 109 18.02 -10.81 11.01
CA PHE A 109 17.82 -10.10 12.28
C PHE A 109 16.68 -9.07 12.27
N ASP A 110 16.06 -8.85 11.12
CA ASP A 110 14.98 -7.89 10.91
C ASP A 110 13.68 -8.61 10.52
N LEU A 111 12.53 -7.98 10.79
CA LEU A 111 11.24 -8.46 10.30
C LEU A 111 11.12 -8.15 8.80
N VAL A 112 11.21 -9.16 7.96
CA VAL A 112 11.13 -8.98 6.51
C VAL A 112 9.70 -8.67 6.11
N SER A 113 9.56 -7.64 5.27
CA SER A 113 8.27 -7.08 4.88
C SER A 113 8.04 -7.08 3.37
N LYS A 114 9.09 -7.30 2.57
CA LYS A 114 8.99 -7.33 1.10
C LYS A 114 10.01 -8.27 0.46
N ILE A 115 9.51 -9.11 -0.46
CA ILE A 115 10.30 -9.86 -1.43
C ILE A 115 9.78 -9.52 -2.82
N GLN A 116 10.67 -9.09 -3.71
CA GLN A 116 10.34 -8.68 -5.07
C GLN A 116 11.17 -9.47 -6.09
N PHE A 117 10.50 -10.05 -7.06
CA PHE A 117 11.09 -10.74 -8.21
C PHE A 117 10.87 -9.90 -9.47
N ASN A 118 11.93 -9.39 -10.08
CA ASN A 118 11.83 -8.57 -11.30
C ASN A 118 11.84 -9.48 -12.53
N ASP A 119 10.74 -9.71 -13.23
CA ASP A 119 10.71 -10.49 -14.49
C ASP A 119 11.44 -11.84 -14.36
N SER A 120 11.17 -12.51 -13.25
CA SER A 120 12.04 -13.55 -12.72
C SER A 120 12.01 -14.80 -13.57
N LYS A 121 13.20 -15.22 -14.03
CA LYS A 121 13.46 -16.53 -14.60
C LYS A 121 13.70 -17.61 -13.54
N CYS A 122 13.45 -17.32 -12.26
CA CYS A 122 13.75 -18.23 -11.17
C CYS A 122 12.88 -19.48 -11.27
N GLN A 123 13.54 -20.62 -11.49
CA GLN A 123 12.89 -21.92 -11.62
C GLN A 123 12.97 -22.74 -10.33
N THR A 124 13.96 -22.44 -9.48
CA THR A 124 14.21 -23.22 -8.27
C THR A 124 14.62 -22.33 -7.11
N ILE A 125 13.96 -22.53 -5.97
CA ILE A 125 14.34 -21.97 -4.69
C ILE A 125 14.42 -23.14 -3.71
N SER A 126 15.52 -23.26 -2.99
CA SER A 126 15.66 -24.29 -1.97
C SER A 126 14.56 -24.14 -0.90
N ALA A 127 14.05 -25.27 -0.41
CA ALA A 127 12.94 -25.29 0.55
C ALA A 127 13.26 -24.52 1.85
N ASP A 128 14.55 -24.45 2.20
CA ASP A 128 15.17 -23.82 3.37
C ASP A 128 15.89 -22.48 3.04
N ALA A 129 15.65 -21.89 1.87
CA ALA A 129 16.31 -20.64 1.46
C ALA A 129 16.04 -19.47 2.42
N PHE A 130 14.91 -19.50 3.13
CA PHE A 130 14.42 -18.48 4.06
C PHE A 130 14.28 -19.02 5.50
N ASP A 131 15.00 -20.10 5.84
CA ASP A 131 14.86 -20.75 7.15
C ASP A 131 15.21 -19.79 8.31
N TRP A 132 14.52 -19.96 9.44
CA TRP A 132 14.62 -19.10 10.62
C TRP A 132 14.39 -17.61 10.35
N MET A 133 13.47 -17.27 9.45
CA MET A 133 13.07 -15.89 9.22
C MET A 133 11.75 -15.52 9.89
N ASP A 134 11.70 -14.27 10.38
CA ASP A 134 10.47 -13.65 10.86
C ASP A 134 9.93 -12.64 9.84
N PHE A 135 8.63 -12.72 9.58
CA PHE A 135 7.94 -11.85 8.63
C PHE A 135 6.97 -10.90 9.32
N LYS A 136 6.84 -9.69 8.78
CA LYS A 136 5.83 -8.71 9.21
C LYS A 136 5.10 -8.15 8.02
N ASN A 137 3.82 -8.51 7.88
CA ASN A 137 2.97 -8.08 6.76
C ASN A 137 3.67 -8.27 5.41
N LEU A 138 4.29 -9.44 5.20
CA LEU A 138 5.12 -9.72 4.04
C LEU A 138 4.36 -9.49 2.74
N GLN A 139 4.97 -8.71 1.85
CA GLN A 139 4.55 -8.54 0.47
C GLN A 139 5.46 -9.35 -0.45
N ILE A 140 4.86 -10.24 -1.24
CA ILE A 140 5.57 -10.92 -2.33
C ILE A 140 5.09 -10.31 -3.64
N ILE A 141 6.01 -9.71 -4.38
CA ILE A 141 5.73 -9.02 -5.64
C ILE A 141 6.50 -9.73 -6.75
N VAL A 142 5.79 -10.11 -7.80
CA VAL A 142 6.38 -10.76 -8.97
C VAL A 142 6.04 -9.93 -10.19
N TYR A 143 7.06 -9.39 -10.85
CA TYR A 143 6.89 -8.84 -12.18
C TYR A 143 6.88 -10.00 -13.16
N GLY A 144 5.75 -10.26 -13.82
CA GLY A 144 5.55 -11.42 -14.68
C GLY A 144 4.07 -11.84 -14.77
N PRO A 145 3.74 -12.81 -15.64
CA PRO A 145 2.38 -13.32 -15.78
C PRO A 145 1.81 -13.90 -14.47
N GLN A 146 0.50 -13.82 -14.30
CA GLN A 146 -0.18 -14.41 -13.15
C GLN A 146 0.21 -15.89 -12.97
N GLY A 147 0.62 -16.25 -11.75
CA GLY A 147 0.94 -17.62 -11.36
C GLY A 147 2.32 -18.11 -11.78
N CYS A 148 3.14 -17.30 -12.48
CA CYS A 148 4.43 -17.75 -13.00
C CYS A 148 5.45 -18.19 -11.94
N MET A 149 5.24 -17.84 -10.66
CA MET A 149 6.10 -18.19 -9.53
C MET A 149 5.36 -19.00 -8.44
N ASP A 150 4.10 -19.38 -8.65
CA ASP A 150 3.27 -20.02 -7.61
C ASP A 150 3.89 -21.34 -7.14
N ASP A 151 4.26 -22.24 -8.07
CA ASP A 151 4.85 -23.54 -7.74
C ASP A 151 6.23 -23.40 -7.08
N VAL A 152 7.04 -22.47 -7.58
CA VAL A 152 8.39 -22.19 -7.05
C VAL A 152 8.28 -21.71 -5.61
N ILE A 153 7.39 -20.75 -5.33
CA ILE A 153 7.20 -20.19 -3.99
C ILE A 153 6.51 -21.20 -3.06
N ASN A 154 5.56 -22.00 -3.56
CA ASN A 154 4.89 -23.06 -2.79
C ASN A 154 5.87 -24.17 -2.35
N GLY A 155 6.98 -24.34 -3.06
CA GLY A 155 8.08 -25.24 -2.68
C GLY A 155 8.95 -24.74 -1.51
N VAL A 156 8.83 -23.45 -1.15
CA VAL A 156 9.59 -22.83 -0.06
C VAL A 156 8.79 -22.89 1.24
N ILE A 157 9.35 -23.53 2.29
CA ILE A 157 8.63 -23.83 3.53
C ILE A 157 8.05 -22.56 4.15
N ASP A 158 8.88 -21.53 4.31
CA ASP A 158 8.51 -20.29 5.01
C ASP A 158 7.63 -19.35 4.19
N LEU A 159 7.64 -19.47 2.85
CA LEU A 159 6.84 -18.63 1.96
C LEU A 159 5.49 -19.27 1.56
N LYS A 160 5.33 -20.58 1.77
CA LYS A 160 4.11 -21.32 1.44
C LYS A 160 2.81 -20.69 1.97
N PRO A 161 2.73 -20.14 3.20
CA PRO A 161 1.52 -19.48 3.69
C PRO A 161 1.11 -18.24 2.90
N TYR A 162 2.01 -17.66 2.10
CA TYR A 162 1.82 -16.39 1.41
C TYR A 162 1.48 -16.53 -0.09
N VAL A 163 1.46 -17.75 -0.64
CA VAL A 163 1.20 -17.99 -2.08
C VAL A 163 -0.12 -17.35 -2.54
N GLY A 164 -1.19 -17.46 -1.74
CA GLY A 164 -2.49 -16.84 -2.05
C GLY A 164 -2.52 -15.31 -1.98
N SER A 165 -1.41 -14.66 -1.64
CA SER A 165 -1.28 -13.21 -1.49
C SER A 165 -0.21 -12.57 -2.39
N ILE A 166 0.36 -13.35 -3.33
CA ILE A 166 1.33 -12.85 -4.30
C ILE A 166 0.68 -11.77 -5.17
N THR A 167 1.39 -10.65 -5.36
CA THR A 167 0.99 -9.60 -6.29
C THR A 167 1.78 -9.73 -7.59
N TYR A 168 1.09 -10.05 -8.67
CA TYR A 168 1.66 -10.10 -10.01
C TYR A 168 1.51 -8.75 -10.72
N ILE A 169 2.60 -8.27 -11.34
CA ILE A 169 2.65 -7.01 -12.09
C ILE A 169 3.15 -7.30 -13.50
N THR A 170 2.30 -7.09 -14.50
CA THR A 170 2.68 -7.20 -15.91
C THR A 170 3.07 -5.83 -16.47
N PRO A 171 3.80 -5.77 -17.61
CA PRO A 171 4.03 -4.52 -18.32
C PRO A 171 2.74 -3.76 -18.65
N GLU A 172 1.65 -4.48 -18.95
CA GLU A 172 0.32 -3.93 -19.19
C GLU A 172 -0.25 -3.21 -17.96
N ILE A 173 -0.12 -3.79 -16.75
CA ILE A 173 -0.54 -3.13 -15.50
C ILE A 173 0.24 -1.84 -15.25
N LEU A 174 1.54 -1.82 -15.54
CA LEU A 174 2.35 -0.60 -15.44
C LEU A 174 1.86 0.46 -16.43
N GLN A 175 1.60 0.05 -17.67
CA GLN A 175 1.18 0.93 -18.74
C GLN A 175 -0.19 1.56 -18.47
N THR A 176 -1.17 0.81 -17.96
CA THR A 176 -2.51 1.37 -17.64
C THR A 176 -2.46 2.48 -16.59
N THR A 177 -1.62 2.32 -15.56
CA THR A 177 -1.39 3.37 -14.55
C THR A 177 -0.74 4.61 -15.17
N GLU A 178 0.24 4.41 -16.05
CA GLU A 178 0.92 5.52 -16.74
C GLU A 178 0.02 6.24 -17.73
N ASN A 179 -0.77 5.50 -18.50
CA ASN A 179 -1.74 6.04 -19.44
C ASN A 179 -2.76 6.94 -18.74
N LEU A 180 -3.31 6.50 -17.61
CA LEU A 180 -4.23 7.32 -16.83
C LEU A 180 -3.57 8.63 -16.37
N GLN A 181 -2.36 8.56 -15.79
CA GLN A 181 -1.64 9.76 -15.35
C GLN A 181 -1.30 10.69 -16.53
N ASN A 182 -0.92 10.14 -17.68
CA ASN A 182 -0.60 10.91 -18.87
C ASN A 182 -1.84 11.63 -19.43
N SER A 183 -2.98 10.94 -19.54
CA SER A 183 -4.25 11.54 -19.95
C SER A 183 -4.63 12.74 -19.06
N ILE A 184 -4.47 12.61 -17.74
CA ILE A 184 -4.68 13.70 -16.78
C ILE A 184 -3.72 14.86 -17.03
N ASN A 185 -2.42 14.59 -17.23
CA ASN A 185 -1.42 15.63 -17.44
C ASN A 185 -1.66 16.41 -18.74
N THR A 186 -2.15 15.73 -19.79
CA THR A 186 -2.42 16.32 -21.10
C THR A 186 -3.73 17.10 -21.19
N ALA A 187 -4.66 16.90 -20.23
CA ALA A 187 -5.92 17.63 -20.19
C ALA A 187 -5.67 19.15 -20.15
N PRO A 188 -6.47 19.98 -20.85
CA PRO A 188 -6.32 21.44 -20.79
C PRO A 188 -6.52 22.00 -19.37
N ASP A 189 -5.76 23.04 -19.02
CA ASP A 189 -5.94 23.77 -17.77
C ASP A 189 -7.27 24.54 -17.76
N ASN A 190 -7.93 24.57 -16.60
CA ASN A 190 -9.18 25.29 -16.34
C ASN A 190 -10.37 24.86 -17.23
N GLN A 191 -10.31 23.68 -17.83
CA GLN A 191 -11.38 23.10 -18.63
C GLN A 191 -11.69 21.69 -18.15
N GLU A 192 -12.98 21.41 -17.95
CA GLU A 192 -13.44 20.06 -17.61
C GLU A 192 -13.07 19.08 -18.73
N THR A 193 -12.39 18.00 -18.36
CA THR A 193 -11.97 16.92 -19.26
C THR A 193 -12.47 15.59 -18.74
N ILE A 194 -13.26 14.90 -19.56
CA ILE A 194 -13.73 13.55 -19.27
C ILE A 194 -12.69 12.55 -19.77
N ILE A 195 -12.23 11.69 -18.86
CA ILE A 195 -11.38 10.54 -19.16
C ILE A 195 -12.25 9.30 -18.98
N VAL A 196 -12.45 8.57 -20.07
CA VAL A 196 -13.22 7.33 -20.08
C VAL A 196 -12.34 6.17 -19.63
N ILE A 197 -12.85 5.36 -18.70
CA ILE A 197 -12.19 4.16 -18.18
C ILE A 197 -12.70 2.98 -18.99
N GLU A 198 -11.87 2.51 -19.92
CA GLU A 198 -12.21 1.47 -20.91
C GLU A 198 -11.83 0.05 -20.43
N GLU A 199 -11.11 -0.05 -19.32
CA GLU A 199 -10.65 -1.31 -18.74
C GLU A 199 -10.44 -1.19 -17.22
N ASN A 200 -10.24 -2.32 -16.55
CA ASN A 200 -9.88 -2.31 -15.13
C ASN A 200 -8.45 -1.82 -14.96
N ILE A 201 -8.19 -0.98 -13.95
CA ILE A 201 -6.88 -0.39 -13.71
C ILE A 201 -6.36 -0.83 -12.36
N SER A 202 -5.17 -1.45 -12.34
CA SER A 202 -4.44 -1.74 -11.11
C SER A 202 -3.34 -0.70 -10.90
N LEU A 203 -3.56 0.24 -9.99
CA LEU A 203 -2.64 1.32 -9.70
C LEU A 203 -1.37 0.80 -9.01
N THR A 204 -0.24 1.05 -9.65
CA THR A 204 1.11 0.75 -9.13
C THR A 204 1.76 1.96 -8.44
N LYS A 205 1.18 3.16 -8.63
CA LYS A 205 1.57 4.43 -8.01
C LYS A 205 0.34 5.30 -7.80
N THR A 206 0.46 6.29 -6.91
CA THR A 206 -0.55 7.32 -6.72
C THR A 206 -0.75 8.14 -7.99
N ILE A 207 -2.00 8.42 -8.33
CA ILE A 207 -2.38 9.34 -9.41
C ILE A 207 -2.54 10.75 -8.84
N THR A 208 -1.89 11.73 -9.45
CA THR A 208 -2.02 13.14 -9.05
C THR A 208 -2.87 13.88 -10.07
N ILE A 209 -3.83 14.66 -9.60
CA ILE A 209 -4.56 15.66 -10.38
C ILE A 209 -3.85 16.99 -10.17
N PRO A 210 -3.05 17.48 -11.14
CA PRO A 210 -2.28 18.70 -10.99
C PRO A 210 -3.16 19.95 -10.81
N ALA A 211 -2.60 21.00 -10.23
CA ALA A 211 -3.26 22.29 -10.11
C ALA A 211 -3.84 22.75 -11.45
N ASN A 212 -4.99 23.42 -11.39
CA ASN A 212 -5.77 23.92 -12.53
C ASN A 212 -6.38 22.84 -13.44
N LYS A 213 -6.12 21.54 -13.25
CA LYS A 213 -6.84 20.49 -13.99
C LYS A 213 -8.23 20.28 -13.41
N GLN A 214 -9.20 20.00 -14.29
CA GLN A 214 -10.57 19.64 -13.92
C GLN A 214 -10.91 18.32 -14.60
N ILE A 215 -10.83 17.22 -13.85
CA ILE A 215 -10.92 15.87 -14.40
C ILE A 215 -12.21 15.19 -13.97
N VAL A 216 -12.89 14.56 -14.92
CA VAL A 216 -13.99 13.62 -14.67
C VAL A 216 -13.54 12.23 -15.08
N LEU A 217 -13.52 11.28 -14.15
CA LEU A 217 -13.36 9.87 -14.48
C LEU A 217 -14.74 9.24 -14.65
N ARG A 218 -14.97 8.60 -15.79
CA ARG A 218 -16.24 7.97 -16.14
C ARG A 218 -16.01 6.61 -16.76
N ASP A 219 -16.85 5.63 -16.44
CA ASP A 219 -16.82 4.34 -17.14
C ASP A 219 -17.30 4.45 -18.59
N ASP A 220 -17.06 3.42 -19.37
CA ASP A 220 -17.46 3.30 -20.77
C ASP A 220 -18.85 2.68 -21.00
N GLY A 221 -19.64 2.51 -19.94
CA GLY A 221 -20.89 1.73 -19.95
C GLY A 221 -20.77 0.37 -19.27
N SER A 222 -19.54 -0.14 -19.09
CA SER A 222 -19.28 -1.43 -18.46
C SER A 222 -18.88 -1.27 -16.99
N ALA A 223 -18.98 -2.36 -16.22
CA ALA A 223 -18.44 -2.38 -14.87
C ALA A 223 -16.90 -2.32 -14.93
N ARG A 224 -16.32 -1.32 -14.26
CA ARG A 224 -14.90 -1.03 -14.17
C ARG A 224 -14.44 -0.97 -12.73
N GLU A 225 -13.30 -1.57 -12.47
CA GLU A 225 -12.60 -1.49 -11.19
C GLU A 225 -11.28 -0.72 -11.35
N ILE A 226 -11.06 0.26 -10.49
CA ILE A 226 -9.76 0.89 -10.28
C ILE A 226 -9.29 0.48 -8.88
N LYS A 227 -8.17 -0.20 -8.78
CA LYS A 227 -7.69 -0.79 -7.52
C LYS A 227 -6.27 -0.35 -7.22
N ALA A 228 -6.01 0.06 -5.98
CA ALA A 228 -4.65 0.22 -5.49
C ALA A 228 -4.00 -1.14 -5.24
N LEU A 229 -2.80 -1.36 -5.79
CA LEU A 229 -2.01 -2.53 -5.43
C LEU A 229 -1.36 -2.33 -4.06
N ASN A 230 -1.41 -3.38 -3.22
CA ASN A 230 -0.83 -3.42 -1.89
C ASN A 230 0.69 -3.65 -1.94
N ILE A 231 1.42 -2.78 -2.63
CA ILE A 231 2.87 -2.92 -2.89
C ILE A 231 3.73 -1.83 -2.22
N GLY A 232 3.14 -1.07 -1.28
CA GLY A 232 3.81 -0.04 -0.49
C GLY A 232 3.99 1.32 -1.18
N SER A 233 4.00 1.38 -2.51
CA SER A 233 4.05 2.63 -3.28
C SER A 233 2.71 3.37 -3.37
N VAL A 234 1.59 2.68 -3.12
CA VAL A 234 0.24 3.27 -3.18
C VAL A 234 -0.36 3.29 -1.79
N SER A 235 -0.26 4.42 -1.11
CA SER A 235 -1.00 4.68 0.14
C SER A 235 -2.25 5.52 -0.09
N GLU A 236 -2.32 6.19 -1.24
CA GLU A 236 -3.40 7.07 -1.68
C GLU A 236 -3.60 6.77 -3.17
N MET A 237 -4.82 6.44 -3.61
CA MET A 237 -5.06 6.24 -5.05
C MET A 237 -4.94 7.56 -5.81
N PHE A 238 -5.56 8.62 -5.29
CA PHE A 238 -5.61 9.93 -5.91
C PHE A 238 -5.21 11.05 -4.95
N ILE A 239 -4.44 12.01 -5.45
CA ILE A 239 -4.19 13.31 -4.80
C ILE A 239 -4.76 14.40 -5.70
N VAL A 240 -5.69 15.19 -5.19
CA VAL A 240 -6.24 16.37 -5.88
C VAL A 240 -5.49 17.60 -5.38
N GLU A 241 -4.60 18.16 -6.19
CA GLU A 241 -3.83 19.35 -5.80
C GLU A 241 -4.72 20.59 -5.63
N LYS A 242 -4.18 21.60 -4.95
CA LYS A 242 -4.90 22.87 -4.74
C LYS A 242 -5.28 23.49 -6.10
N ASN A 243 -6.49 24.04 -6.18
CA ASN A 243 -7.09 24.58 -7.42
C ASN A 243 -7.34 23.53 -8.52
N ALA A 244 -7.25 22.23 -8.22
CA ALA A 244 -7.68 21.17 -9.13
C ALA A 244 -9.05 20.63 -8.73
N SER A 245 -9.75 19.99 -9.65
CA SER A 245 -10.95 19.21 -9.36
C SER A 245 -10.92 17.80 -9.92
N LEU A 246 -11.48 16.87 -9.15
CA LEU A 246 -11.69 15.48 -9.54
C LEU A 246 -13.17 15.12 -9.35
N THR A 247 -13.78 14.55 -10.37
CA THR A 247 -15.15 14.05 -10.33
C THR A 247 -15.17 12.57 -10.65
N PHE A 248 -15.88 11.78 -9.85
CA PHE A 248 -16.27 10.42 -10.20
C PHE A 248 -17.74 10.40 -10.59
N GLU A 249 -18.01 9.87 -11.76
CA GLU A 249 -19.34 9.81 -12.35
C GLU A 249 -19.48 8.51 -13.15
N GLU A 250 -20.63 7.89 -13.05
CA GLU A 250 -20.95 6.63 -13.71
C GLU A 250 -21.93 6.88 -14.85
N THR A 251 -21.83 6.08 -15.92
CA THR A 251 -22.88 6.06 -16.95
C THR A 251 -24.12 5.28 -16.49
N SER A 252 -23.94 4.31 -15.59
CA SER A 252 -24.99 3.47 -15.01
C SER A 252 -24.67 3.11 -13.56
N ASN A 253 -25.69 2.98 -12.70
CA ASN A 253 -25.46 2.82 -11.26
C ASN A 253 -24.65 1.55 -10.93
N GLY A 254 -23.48 1.72 -10.30
CA GLY A 254 -22.59 0.64 -9.87
C GLY A 254 -21.57 0.19 -10.91
N SER A 255 -21.40 0.92 -12.02
CA SER A 255 -20.41 0.63 -13.06
C SER A 255 -18.98 1.02 -12.70
N LEU A 256 -18.71 1.80 -11.64
CA LEU A 256 -17.36 2.23 -11.30
C LEU A 256 -17.03 1.98 -9.82
N THR A 257 -16.08 1.08 -9.57
CA THR A 257 -15.62 0.72 -8.22
C THR A 257 -14.16 1.09 -8.01
N PHE A 258 -13.88 1.74 -6.88
CA PHE A 258 -12.56 2.13 -6.43
C PHE A 258 -12.19 1.34 -5.17
N VAL A 259 -11.15 0.53 -5.26
CA VAL A 259 -10.67 -0.33 -4.17
C VAL A 259 -9.35 0.21 -3.63
N GLY A 260 -9.34 0.61 -2.37
CA GLY A 260 -8.17 1.21 -1.73
C GLY A 260 -7.00 0.23 -1.49
N ALA A 261 -5.92 0.75 -0.90
CA ALA A 261 -4.82 -0.06 -0.37
C ALA A 261 -4.82 -0.18 1.17
N ASN A 262 -4.18 -1.20 1.70
CA ASN A 262 -3.92 -1.29 3.13
C ASN A 262 -2.88 -0.24 3.53
N ILE A 263 -3.25 0.66 4.44
CA ILE A 263 -2.36 1.72 4.95
C ILE A 263 -1.91 1.36 6.35
N THR A 264 -0.63 0.99 6.46
CA THR A 264 -0.03 0.55 7.73
C THR A 264 1.05 1.50 8.24
N SER A 265 1.43 2.51 7.45
CA SER A 265 2.44 3.52 7.79
C SER A 265 2.06 4.88 7.21
N SER A 266 2.56 5.96 7.84
CA SER A 266 2.27 7.37 7.51
C SER A 266 0.89 7.87 7.92
N TYR A 267 0.83 9.10 8.44
CA TYR A 267 -0.40 9.75 8.91
C TYR A 267 -1.06 10.57 7.78
N GLU A 268 -2.30 11.00 7.98
CA GLU A 268 -2.97 12.01 7.14
C GLU A 268 -3.27 11.58 5.68
N LYS A 269 -3.58 10.28 5.48
CA LYS A 269 -3.73 9.67 4.16
C LYS A 269 -5.16 9.53 3.68
N GLY A 270 -5.42 10.01 2.46
CA GLY A 270 -6.66 9.75 1.72
C GLY A 270 -6.56 8.45 0.94
N ASN A 271 -6.98 7.33 1.54
CA ASN A 271 -6.78 5.99 0.99
C ASN A 271 -7.25 5.86 -0.46
N ILE A 272 -8.42 6.42 -0.74
CA ILE A 272 -8.88 6.59 -2.12
C ILE A 272 -8.50 7.99 -2.59
N VAL A 273 -8.96 9.05 -1.91
CA VAL A 273 -8.72 10.42 -2.34
C VAL A 273 -8.20 11.30 -1.20
N LYS A 274 -7.02 11.89 -1.42
CA LYS A 274 -6.52 13.03 -0.65
C LYS A 274 -6.88 14.32 -1.38
N VAL A 275 -7.60 15.22 -0.71
CA VAL A 275 -8.21 16.38 -1.36
C VAL A 275 -7.57 17.68 -0.85
N LYS A 276 -6.84 18.38 -1.71
CA LYS A 276 -6.34 19.75 -1.45
C LYS A 276 -7.10 20.80 -2.25
N GLY A 277 -7.68 20.41 -3.39
CA GLY A 277 -8.60 21.18 -4.22
C GLY A 277 -10.06 20.80 -3.95
N SER A 278 -10.76 20.36 -4.99
CA SER A 278 -12.16 19.94 -4.93
C SER A 278 -12.37 18.50 -5.40
N PHE A 279 -13.15 17.72 -4.66
CA PHE A 279 -13.57 16.38 -5.07
C PHE A 279 -15.10 16.29 -5.16
N TYR A 280 -15.60 15.60 -6.19
CA TYR A 280 -17.03 15.41 -6.44
C TYR A 280 -17.32 13.92 -6.64
N LEU A 281 -18.06 13.31 -5.71
CA LEU A 281 -18.56 11.95 -5.82
C LEU A 281 -20.03 12.01 -6.28
N LYS A 282 -20.25 12.00 -7.60
CA LYS A 282 -21.60 12.00 -8.17
C LYS A 282 -22.23 10.61 -8.16
N SER A 283 -21.40 9.59 -8.39
CA SER A 283 -21.77 8.16 -8.32
C SER A 283 -20.50 7.32 -8.20
N GLY A 284 -20.59 5.99 -8.22
CA GLY A 284 -19.46 5.10 -7.96
C GLY A 284 -19.38 4.56 -6.54
N THR A 285 -18.58 3.51 -6.36
CA THR A 285 -18.34 2.87 -5.06
C THR A 285 -16.88 3.04 -4.64
N LEU A 286 -16.65 3.75 -3.54
CA LEU A 286 -15.37 3.75 -2.81
C LEU A 286 -15.43 2.65 -1.75
N THR A 287 -14.57 1.64 -1.84
CA THR A 287 -14.64 0.47 -0.96
C THR A 287 -13.29 0.09 -0.35
N GLY A 288 -13.33 -0.24 0.94
CA GLY A 288 -12.23 -0.86 1.66
C GLY A 288 -12.22 -2.40 1.62
N ALA A 289 -13.18 -3.03 0.93
CA ALA A 289 -13.17 -4.48 0.76
C ALA A 289 -11.89 -4.94 0.04
N ASN A 290 -11.12 -5.84 0.66
CA ASN A 290 -9.84 -6.33 0.13
C ASN A 290 -8.74 -5.24 -0.04
N GLY A 291 -8.85 -4.11 0.67
CA GLY A 291 -7.90 -3.00 0.52
C GLY A 291 -8.14 -1.74 1.36
N GLY A 292 -8.93 -1.75 2.43
CA GLY A 292 -9.22 -0.55 3.22
C GLY A 292 -8.88 -0.72 4.69
N TYR A 293 -7.82 -1.49 4.97
CA TYR A 293 -7.31 -1.66 6.31
C TYR A 293 -6.37 -0.50 6.66
N ILE A 294 -6.85 0.42 7.50
CA ILE A 294 -6.17 1.68 7.82
C ILE A 294 -5.74 1.62 9.30
N LYS A 295 -4.42 1.58 9.55
CA LYS A 295 -3.82 1.50 10.90
C LYS A 295 -3.18 2.80 11.39
N VAL A 296 -3.50 3.90 10.73
CA VAL A 296 -2.79 5.18 10.87
C VAL A 296 -3.76 6.32 11.18
N ARG A 297 -3.26 7.33 11.88
CA ARG A 297 -4.07 8.47 12.35
C ARG A 297 -4.49 9.37 11.18
N ILE A 298 -5.64 10.04 11.33
CA ILE A 298 -6.13 11.07 10.40
C ILE A 298 -6.19 10.55 8.96
N SER A 299 -6.53 9.27 8.81
CA SER A 299 -6.59 8.61 7.51
C SER A 299 -7.97 8.00 7.34
N GLY A 300 -8.44 8.00 6.10
CA GLY A 300 -9.81 7.66 5.72
C GLY A 300 -9.90 7.32 4.25
N ALA A 301 -11.10 6.98 3.77
CA ALA A 301 -11.33 6.81 2.34
C ALA A 301 -11.10 8.14 1.59
N VAL A 302 -11.68 9.21 2.14
CA VAL A 302 -11.57 10.58 1.64
C VAL A 302 -11.08 11.47 2.77
N VAL A 303 -9.93 12.11 2.57
CA VAL A 303 -9.33 13.01 3.56
C VAL A 303 -9.10 14.37 2.93
N LEU A 304 -9.76 15.39 3.47
CA LEU A 304 -9.61 16.77 3.03
C LEU A 304 -8.40 17.42 3.73
N ASP A 305 -7.77 18.38 3.05
CA ASP A 305 -6.84 19.34 3.63
C ASP A 305 -7.56 20.63 4.00
N ARG A 306 -6.86 21.52 4.72
CA ARG A 306 -7.41 22.82 5.14
C ARG A 306 -7.88 23.63 3.93
N GLY A 307 -9.15 24.02 3.92
CA GLY A 307 -9.74 24.82 2.84
C GLY A 307 -10.17 24.02 1.60
N ALA A 308 -10.06 22.68 1.62
CA ALA A 308 -10.52 21.83 0.54
C ALA A 308 -12.04 21.66 0.53
N TYR A 309 -12.59 21.23 -0.61
CA TYR A 309 -14.02 21.01 -0.82
C TYR A 309 -14.30 19.56 -1.24
N PHE A 310 -15.31 18.95 -0.64
CA PHE A 310 -15.84 17.67 -1.07
C PHE A 310 -17.35 17.76 -1.23
N GLU A 311 -17.87 17.29 -2.35
CA GLU A 311 -19.30 17.11 -2.56
C GLU A 311 -19.63 15.66 -2.89
N MET A 312 -20.66 15.13 -2.22
CA MET A 312 -21.21 13.81 -2.46
C MET A 312 -22.71 13.94 -2.77
N SER A 313 -23.04 13.96 -4.05
CA SER A 313 -24.42 13.96 -4.54
C SER A 313 -24.96 12.56 -4.79
N GLY A 314 -24.08 11.55 -4.80
CA GLY A 314 -24.43 10.14 -4.95
C GLY A 314 -23.27 9.22 -4.56
N GLY A 315 -23.28 8.00 -5.09
CA GLY A 315 -22.24 7.01 -4.83
C GLY A 315 -22.27 6.42 -3.42
N THR A 316 -21.28 5.57 -3.13
CA THR A 316 -21.17 4.86 -1.84
C THR A 316 -19.74 4.89 -1.31
N ILE A 317 -19.56 5.10 -0.01
CA ILE A 317 -18.29 4.91 0.72
C ILE A 317 -18.51 3.82 1.77
N LYS A 318 -17.86 2.66 1.60
CA LYS A 318 -18.13 1.50 2.46
C LYS A 318 -16.95 0.59 2.78
N ASN A 319 -17.15 -0.23 3.81
CA ASN A 319 -16.28 -1.37 4.14
C ASN A 319 -14.82 -1.00 4.47
N PHE A 320 -14.56 0.22 4.95
CA PHE A 320 -13.25 0.58 5.47
C PHE A 320 -13.10 0.07 6.91
N TYR A 321 -11.93 -0.49 7.24
CA TYR A 321 -11.62 -1.00 8.56
C TYR A 321 -10.48 -0.20 9.18
N PHE A 322 -10.71 0.33 10.37
CA PHE A 322 -9.75 1.15 11.11
C PHE A 322 -9.21 0.36 12.31
N ASP A 323 -7.99 -0.18 12.17
CA ASP A 323 -7.29 -0.84 13.28
C ASP A 323 -6.57 0.18 14.14
N GLN A 324 -6.72 0.08 15.46
CA GLN A 324 -6.34 1.13 16.40
C GLN A 324 -5.53 0.57 17.55
N THR A 325 -4.23 0.47 17.32
CA THR A 325 -3.25 0.07 18.34
C THR A 325 -2.59 1.27 19.05
N THR A 326 -2.89 2.52 18.65
CA THR A 326 -2.26 3.72 19.24
C THR A 326 -3.27 4.75 19.75
N ALA A 327 -2.97 5.39 20.88
CA ALA A 327 -3.91 6.05 21.78
C ALA A 327 -4.41 7.47 21.40
N LEU A 328 -4.39 7.90 20.13
CA LEU A 328 -5.03 9.18 19.74
C LEU A 328 -5.81 9.00 18.43
N VAL A 329 -7.11 9.28 18.52
CA VAL A 329 -8.15 8.82 17.58
C VAL A 329 -8.77 10.02 16.89
N LEU A 330 -8.52 10.14 15.59
CA LEU A 330 -9.17 11.09 14.68
C LEU A 330 -9.24 10.43 13.30
N THR A 331 -9.92 9.29 13.18
CA THR A 331 -10.09 8.57 11.92
C THR A 331 -11.56 8.33 11.64
N ALA A 332 -11.92 8.41 10.36
CA ALA A 332 -13.24 8.11 9.83
C ALA A 332 -13.09 7.85 8.32
N PRO A 333 -14.08 7.21 7.67
CA PRO A 333 -14.13 7.14 6.22
C PRO A 333 -14.01 8.49 5.52
N VAL A 334 -14.64 9.53 6.08
CA VAL A 334 -14.53 10.92 5.59
C VAL A 334 -14.02 11.81 6.71
N ILE A 335 -12.95 12.57 6.43
CA ILE A 335 -12.31 13.48 7.39
C ILE A 335 -12.31 14.90 6.85
N VAL A 336 -12.85 15.83 7.63
CA VAL A 336 -13.01 17.25 7.32
C VAL A 336 -12.28 18.10 8.37
N PRO A 337 -11.09 18.63 8.06
CA PRO A 337 -10.32 19.47 8.99
C PRO A 337 -10.74 20.95 8.94
N SER A 338 -10.04 21.79 9.71
CA SER A 338 -10.23 23.25 9.73
C SER A 338 -10.32 23.89 8.34
N GLY A 339 -11.37 24.68 8.13
CA GLY A 339 -11.60 25.44 6.90
C GLY A 339 -12.08 24.61 5.71
N ALA A 340 -12.08 23.28 5.81
CA ALA A 340 -12.60 22.41 4.78
C ALA A 340 -14.14 22.32 4.86
N GLU A 341 -14.76 21.98 3.73
CA GLU A 341 -16.21 21.86 3.61
C GLU A 341 -16.61 20.56 2.91
N PHE A 342 -17.57 19.87 3.51
CA PHE A 342 -18.20 18.67 2.95
C PHE A 342 -19.70 18.89 2.74
N VAL A 343 -20.16 18.78 1.50
CA VAL A 343 -21.59 18.83 1.14
C VAL A 343 -22.06 17.44 0.76
N MET A 344 -23.09 16.92 1.44
CA MET A 344 -23.68 15.61 1.17
C MET A 344 -25.16 15.76 0.87
N SER A 345 -25.53 15.78 -0.41
CA SER A 345 -26.92 15.91 -0.86
C SER A 345 -27.56 14.58 -1.25
N GLY A 346 -26.73 13.54 -1.45
CA GLY A 346 -27.16 12.18 -1.74
C GLY A 346 -26.07 11.15 -1.39
N GLY A 347 -26.22 9.93 -1.89
CA GLY A 347 -25.26 8.85 -1.68
C GLY A 347 -25.30 8.22 -0.28
N THR A 348 -24.42 7.24 -0.03
CA THR A 348 -24.39 6.46 1.21
C THR A 348 -22.97 6.27 1.79
N ILE A 349 -22.79 6.56 3.08
CA ILE A 349 -21.60 6.17 3.86
C ILE A 349 -22.00 5.04 4.81
N SER A 350 -21.49 3.82 4.60
CA SER A 350 -21.99 2.67 5.36
C SER A 350 -21.01 1.53 5.60
N ASN A 351 -21.32 0.70 6.59
CA ASN A 351 -20.59 -0.54 6.88
C ASN A 351 -19.09 -0.34 7.13
N ASN A 352 -18.70 0.85 7.58
CA ASN A 352 -17.33 1.11 7.97
C ASN A 352 -17.12 0.72 9.43
N ASN A 353 -15.94 0.21 9.73
CA ASN A 353 -15.63 -0.38 11.01
C ASN A 353 -14.50 0.37 11.72
N ASN A 354 -14.89 1.25 12.63
CA ASN A 354 -14.01 1.91 13.58
C ASN A 354 -14.29 1.36 14.99
N ASN A 355 -13.73 0.19 15.30
CA ASN A 355 -13.95 -0.54 16.56
C ASN A 355 -12.81 -0.31 17.58
N TYR A 356 -12.55 0.94 17.95
CA TYR A 356 -11.65 1.23 19.06
C TYR A 356 -12.24 0.72 20.37
N THR A 357 -11.43 0.04 21.17
CA THR A 357 -11.80 -0.46 22.50
C THR A 357 -10.88 0.07 23.61
N GLY A 358 -9.94 0.97 23.28
CA GLY A 358 -8.99 1.52 24.24
C GLY A 358 -9.65 2.42 25.31
N ARG A 359 -9.12 2.36 26.54
CA ARG A 359 -9.60 3.17 27.66
C ARG A 359 -8.90 4.53 27.67
N GLY A 360 -9.64 5.59 27.35
CA GLY A 360 -9.19 6.99 27.51
C GLY A 360 -9.59 7.86 26.33
N TYR A 361 -10.51 8.80 26.59
CA TYR A 361 -11.02 9.86 25.71
C TYR A 361 -11.73 9.41 24.40
N GLN A 362 -13.00 9.82 24.31
CA GLN A 362 -14.07 9.24 23.51
C GLN A 362 -14.23 10.00 22.19
N SER A 363 -13.67 9.49 21.09
CA SER A 363 -13.79 10.13 19.76
C SER A 363 -13.63 9.13 18.60
N VAL A 364 -14.33 8.01 18.66
CA VAL A 364 -14.47 7.14 17.47
C VAL A 364 -15.54 7.70 16.55
N CYS A 365 -15.30 7.58 15.24
CA CYS A 365 -16.29 7.91 14.23
C CYS A 365 -16.25 6.87 13.11
N GLY A 366 -17.40 6.25 12.85
CA GLY A 366 -17.56 5.28 11.77
C GLY A 366 -18.02 5.91 10.45
N GLY A 367 -18.50 7.15 10.43
CA GLY A 367 -18.99 7.81 9.22
C GLY A 367 -18.16 9.03 8.82
N VAL A 368 -18.38 10.17 9.49
CA VAL A 368 -17.77 11.46 9.14
C VAL A 368 -17.19 12.16 10.37
N LEU A 369 -15.91 12.50 10.31
CA LEU A 369 -15.22 13.28 11.34
C LEU A 369 -15.02 14.73 10.87
N LEU A 370 -15.57 15.67 11.63
CA LEU A 370 -15.23 17.09 11.54
C LEU A 370 -14.34 17.43 12.74
N TYR A 371 -13.18 18.03 12.50
CA TYR A 371 -12.29 18.38 13.60
C TYR A 371 -11.44 19.63 13.34
N THR A 372 -11.08 20.29 14.43
CA THR A 372 -10.04 21.32 14.47
C THR A 372 -9.15 21.07 15.68
N TRP A 373 -7.93 21.62 15.71
CA TRP A 373 -6.93 21.31 16.75
C TRP A 373 -6.99 22.21 17.99
N GLY A 374 -7.99 23.09 18.07
CA GLY A 374 -8.32 23.75 19.34
C GLY A 374 -7.81 25.18 19.49
N SER A 375 -7.79 25.99 18.43
CA SER A 375 -7.79 27.45 18.60
C SER A 375 -9.07 28.07 18.04
N ASN A 376 -9.68 28.99 18.80
CA ASN A 376 -10.88 29.73 18.37
C ASN A 376 -10.64 30.66 17.16
N LYS A 377 -9.40 30.68 16.64
CA LYS A 377 -8.98 31.38 15.42
C LYS A 377 -9.02 30.48 14.19
N GLU A 378 -9.13 29.17 14.35
CA GLU A 378 -9.22 28.26 13.21
C GLU A 378 -10.54 28.47 12.48
N THR A 379 -10.52 28.40 11.15
CA THR A 379 -11.76 28.44 10.36
C THR A 379 -12.54 27.15 10.67
N PRO A 380 -13.86 27.20 10.91
CA PRO A 380 -14.64 26.01 11.22
C PRO A 380 -14.50 24.94 10.13
N ALA A 381 -14.40 23.67 10.51
CA ALA A 381 -14.68 22.58 9.59
C ALA A 381 -16.19 22.49 9.38
N LYS A 382 -16.65 22.33 8.14
CA LYS A 382 -18.07 22.43 7.80
C LYS A 382 -18.60 21.18 7.15
N MET A 383 -19.83 20.82 7.52
CA MET A 383 -20.60 19.81 6.80
C MET A 383 -22.04 20.29 6.61
N THR A 384 -22.57 20.08 5.42
CA THR A 384 -23.99 20.28 5.11
C THR A 384 -24.56 18.97 4.58
N MET A 385 -25.62 18.45 5.20
CA MET A 385 -26.31 17.22 4.78
C MET A 385 -27.75 17.55 4.40
N THR A 386 -28.16 17.19 3.18
CA THR A 386 -29.49 17.48 2.63
C THR A 386 -30.03 16.29 1.83
N GLY A 387 -31.21 16.45 1.23
CA GLY A 387 -31.75 15.49 0.26
C GLY A 387 -31.96 14.09 0.85
N ASN A 388 -31.50 13.06 0.13
CA ASN A 388 -31.61 11.65 0.51
C ASN A 388 -30.27 11.04 0.97
N ALA A 389 -29.28 11.87 1.29
CA ALA A 389 -27.99 11.45 1.84
C ALA A 389 -28.17 10.49 3.03
N THR A 390 -27.34 9.44 3.10
CA THR A 390 -27.46 8.40 4.13
C THR A 390 -26.12 8.09 4.79
N ILE A 391 -26.06 8.12 6.12
CA ILE A 391 -24.95 7.62 6.94
C ILE A 391 -25.48 6.49 7.81
N LYS A 392 -25.13 5.24 7.50
CA LYS A 392 -25.75 4.09 8.17
C LYS A 392 -24.86 2.91 8.47
N SER A 393 -25.23 2.14 9.49
CA SER A 393 -24.63 0.83 9.76
C SER A 393 -23.11 0.88 9.99
N ASN A 394 -22.58 2.02 10.41
CA ASN A 394 -21.16 2.15 10.73
C ASN A 394 -20.90 1.76 12.20
N ILE A 395 -19.75 1.14 12.45
CA ILE A 395 -19.21 0.94 13.80
C ILE A 395 -18.26 2.10 14.11
N GLY A 396 -18.44 2.71 15.28
CA GLY A 396 -17.79 3.94 15.70
C GLY A 396 -18.71 5.16 15.72
N GLY A 397 -20.01 5.03 15.42
CA GLY A 397 -20.95 6.14 15.37
C GLY A 397 -21.04 6.83 14.00
N GLY A 398 -22.04 7.68 13.80
CA GLY A 398 -22.35 8.31 12.50
C GLY A 398 -21.47 9.52 12.18
N VAL A 399 -21.65 10.62 12.92
CA VAL A 399 -20.93 11.90 12.71
C VAL A 399 -20.31 12.35 14.03
N LEU A 400 -19.04 12.75 14.01
CA LEU A 400 -18.32 13.27 15.17
C LEU A 400 -17.83 14.70 14.88
N LEU A 401 -18.16 15.62 15.79
CA LEU A 401 -17.78 17.03 15.75
C LEU A 401 -16.82 17.34 16.89
N VAL A 402 -15.61 17.78 16.58
CA VAL A 402 -14.56 18.07 17.58
C VAL A 402 -14.09 19.51 17.43
N ASN A 403 -14.13 20.28 18.52
CA ASN A 403 -13.73 21.69 18.57
C ASN A 403 -14.54 22.55 17.56
N ASN A 404 -13.92 23.57 16.94
CA ASN A 404 -14.62 24.54 16.08
C ASN A 404 -15.16 23.93 14.77
N THR A 405 -16.43 23.53 14.76
CA THR A 405 -17.06 22.76 13.67
C THR A 405 -18.52 23.19 13.50
N ASP A 406 -19.02 23.19 12.27
CA ASP A 406 -20.42 23.52 11.97
C ASP A 406 -21.03 22.42 11.09
N PHE A 407 -21.97 21.66 11.65
CA PHE A 407 -22.75 20.67 10.92
C PHE A 407 -24.20 21.12 10.80
N VAL A 408 -24.67 21.29 9.57
CA VAL A 408 -26.07 21.59 9.24
C VAL A 408 -26.72 20.39 8.58
N MET A 409 -27.80 19.88 9.18
CA MET A 409 -28.63 18.82 8.62
C MET A 409 -29.99 19.39 8.24
N ASP A 410 -30.30 19.42 6.93
CA ASP A 410 -31.55 19.88 6.34
C ASP A 410 -32.11 18.81 5.38
N GLY A 411 -32.07 17.55 5.83
CA GLY A 411 -32.44 16.37 5.06
C GLY A 411 -31.57 15.16 5.39
N GLY A 412 -31.83 14.05 4.72
CA GLY A 412 -31.06 12.81 4.85
C GLY A 412 -31.33 11.98 6.12
N PHE A 413 -30.56 10.90 6.25
CA PHE A 413 -30.75 9.84 7.25
C PHE A 413 -29.42 9.48 7.92
N ILE A 414 -29.35 9.59 9.24
CA ILE A 414 -28.26 9.03 10.06
C ILE A 414 -28.86 7.89 10.89
N THR A 415 -28.69 6.64 10.45
CA THR A 415 -29.40 5.51 11.06
C THR A 415 -28.57 4.27 11.28
N ASP A 416 -28.96 3.47 12.27
CA ASP A 416 -28.39 2.13 12.48
C ASP A 416 -26.87 2.13 12.74
N ASN A 417 -26.27 3.28 13.06
CA ASN A 417 -24.87 3.39 13.45
C ASN A 417 -24.70 2.96 14.90
N ARG A 418 -23.55 2.35 15.21
CA ARG A 418 -23.27 1.75 16.51
C ARG A 418 -21.93 2.22 17.02
N THR A 419 -21.85 2.52 18.30
CA THR A 419 -20.59 2.82 18.98
C THR A 419 -20.57 2.20 20.36
N ASN A 420 -19.37 1.81 20.82
CA ASN A 420 -19.15 1.46 22.22
C ASN A 420 -18.81 2.71 23.08
N SER A 421 -18.81 3.89 22.44
CA SER A 421 -18.50 5.18 23.04
C SER A 421 -19.77 6.04 23.16
N MET A 422 -19.66 7.37 23.03
CA MET A 422 -20.77 8.32 23.02
C MET A 422 -21.22 8.65 21.59
N GLY A 423 -22.47 9.08 21.44
CA GLY A 423 -22.99 9.65 20.19
C GLY A 423 -23.10 8.63 19.06
N GLY A 424 -24.04 7.68 19.18
CA GLY A 424 -24.25 6.65 18.16
C GLY A 424 -24.61 7.23 16.79
N GLY A 425 -25.49 8.24 16.75
CA GLY A 425 -25.80 8.99 15.53
C GLY A 425 -24.86 10.17 15.34
N VAL A 426 -24.98 11.18 16.19
CA VAL A 426 -24.16 12.40 16.16
C VAL A 426 -23.53 12.64 17.53
N TYR A 427 -22.21 12.86 17.55
CA TYR A 427 -21.48 13.28 18.74
C TYR A 427 -20.98 14.71 18.54
N VAL A 428 -21.54 15.65 19.30
CA VAL A 428 -21.08 17.03 19.42
C VAL A 428 -20.12 17.13 20.60
N SER A 429 -18.82 16.94 20.37
CA SER A 429 -17.87 16.79 21.48
C SER A 429 -17.46 18.09 22.17
N GLY A 430 -17.70 19.25 21.56
CA GLY A 430 -17.25 20.52 22.15
C GLY A 430 -15.72 20.59 22.26
N ASP A 431 -15.25 21.02 23.44
CA ASP A 431 -13.85 21.22 23.77
C ASP A 431 -13.15 19.90 24.15
N GLN A 432 -12.47 19.25 23.20
CA GLN A 432 -11.53 18.16 23.53
C GLN A 432 -10.19 18.77 23.96
N GLY A 433 -9.78 18.53 25.21
CA GLY A 433 -8.43 18.90 25.71
C GLY A 433 -8.36 20.10 26.67
N GLY A 434 -9.47 20.59 27.21
CA GLY A 434 -9.48 21.59 28.30
C GLY A 434 -9.21 23.03 27.87
N VAL A 435 -9.29 23.34 26.57
CA VAL A 435 -9.21 24.71 26.05
C VAL A 435 -10.62 25.26 25.87
N TYR A 436 -10.96 26.31 26.61
CA TYR A 436 -12.31 26.89 26.60
C TYR A 436 -12.58 27.77 25.36
N GLY A 437 -13.76 27.60 24.76
CA GLY A 437 -14.37 28.58 23.86
C GLY A 437 -14.54 28.14 22.40
N HIS A 438 -14.45 26.86 22.09
CA HIS A 438 -14.72 26.38 20.73
C HIS A 438 -16.21 26.46 20.40
N LYS A 439 -16.52 26.84 19.16
CA LYS A 439 -17.90 26.92 18.66
C LYS A 439 -18.23 25.65 17.89
N THR A 440 -18.43 24.55 18.61
CA THR A 440 -19.00 23.33 18.03
C THR A 440 -20.50 23.53 17.85
N LYS A 441 -20.99 23.40 16.62
CA LYS A 441 -22.38 23.66 16.28
C LYS A 441 -22.96 22.51 15.49
N PHE A 442 -24.11 22.03 15.95
CA PHE A 442 -24.97 21.15 15.18
C PHE A 442 -26.34 21.84 15.03
N THR A 443 -26.81 21.97 13.79
CA THR A 443 -28.13 22.53 13.47
C THR A 443 -28.91 21.52 12.64
N MET A 444 -30.00 21.00 13.20
CA MET A 444 -30.93 20.13 12.49
C MET A 444 -32.21 20.89 12.17
N LYS A 445 -32.47 21.08 10.87
CA LYS A 445 -33.70 21.70 10.33
C LYS A 445 -34.68 20.65 9.82
N ASN A 446 -34.16 19.57 9.24
CA ASN A 446 -34.93 18.45 8.69
C ASN A 446 -34.06 17.17 8.66
N GLY A 447 -34.65 16.04 8.30
CA GLY A 447 -33.99 14.73 8.21
C GLY A 447 -34.34 13.80 9.36
N THR A 448 -33.64 12.66 9.46
CA THR A 448 -33.92 11.63 10.47
C THR A 448 -32.64 11.11 11.11
N ILE A 449 -32.63 11.06 12.45
CA ILE A 449 -31.61 10.39 13.26
C ILE A 449 -32.32 9.29 14.05
N ALA A 450 -32.16 8.03 13.65
CA ALA A 450 -32.97 6.94 14.21
C ALA A 450 -32.20 5.62 14.30
N ARG A 451 -32.58 4.77 15.28
CA ARG A 451 -32.02 3.42 15.46
C ARG A 451 -30.49 3.36 15.65
N ASN A 452 -29.88 4.48 16.00
CA ASN A 452 -28.47 4.53 16.37
C ASN A 452 -28.30 4.04 17.81
N PHE A 453 -27.19 3.37 18.08
CA PHE A 453 -26.91 2.74 19.37
C PHE A 453 -25.56 3.20 19.93
N SER A 454 -25.54 3.49 21.22
CA SER A 454 -24.34 3.77 21.99
C SER A 454 -24.41 2.95 23.28
N SER A 455 -23.34 2.24 23.64
CA SER A 455 -23.29 1.51 24.92
C SER A 455 -23.02 2.43 26.12
N ASN A 456 -22.54 3.67 25.92
CA ASN A 456 -22.25 4.60 27.00
C ASN A 456 -23.33 5.68 27.16
N SER A 457 -23.43 6.64 26.22
CA SER A 457 -24.38 7.77 26.30
C SER A 457 -24.74 8.36 24.94
N GLY A 458 -26.00 8.76 24.78
CA GLY A 458 -26.50 9.42 23.57
C GLY A 458 -26.53 8.52 22.33
N GLY A 459 -27.48 7.58 22.28
CA GLY A 459 -27.68 6.71 21.11
C GLY A 459 -27.97 7.49 19.83
N GLY A 460 -28.87 8.48 19.90
CA GLY A 460 -29.16 9.40 18.79
C GLY A 460 -28.14 10.52 18.68
N ILE A 461 -28.19 11.47 19.61
CA ILE A 461 -27.29 12.63 19.69
C ILE A 461 -26.67 12.65 21.10
N TYR A 462 -25.39 12.97 21.19
CA TYR A 462 -24.69 13.32 22.43
C TYR A 462 -24.05 14.71 22.28
N VAL A 463 -24.16 15.55 23.30
CA VAL A 463 -23.62 16.92 23.37
C VAL A 463 -22.85 17.10 24.67
#